data_AF-A0A957L724-F1
#
_entry.id   AF-A0A957L724-F1
#
_cell.length_a   1.000
_cell.length_b   1.000
_cell.length_c   1.000
_cell.angle_alpha   90.00
_cell.angle_beta   90.00
_cell.angle_gamma   90.00
#
_symmetry.space_group_name_H-M   'P 1'
#
loop_
_entity.id
_entity.type
_entity.pdbx_description
1 polymer ?
#
loop_
_entity_poly.entity_id
_entity_poly.type
_entity_poly.pdbx_seq_one_letter_code
_entity_poly.pdbx_strand_id
1 'polypeptide(L)' 'MSHHQPDSHADQPQDVIESITPLMPVVLPVAGGVLIFLLAFIAVFMA' A
#
# COMPACT_ATOMS: atom_id res chain seq x y z
N MET A 1 0.37 -13.32 -43.10
CA MET A 1 1.52 -12.61 -42.51
C MET A 1 1.04 -11.95 -41.24
N SER A 2 1.26 -12.61 -40.11
CA SER A 2 0.91 -12.14 -38.76
C SER A 2 1.79 -10.93 -38.43
N HIS A 3 1.21 -9.74 -38.47
CA HIS A 3 1.85 -8.53 -37.96
C HIS A 3 1.98 -8.67 -36.43
N HIS A 4 3.18 -8.98 -35.96
CA HIS A 4 3.57 -8.67 -34.58
C HIS A 4 3.78 -7.17 -34.50
N GLN A 5 2.76 -6.45 -34.07
CA GLN A 5 2.90 -5.07 -33.61
C GLN A 5 3.78 -5.13 -32.34
N PRO A 6 4.90 -4.40 -32.26
CA PRO A 6 5.60 -4.26 -30.99
C PRO A 6 4.70 -3.41 -30.10
N ASP A 7 4.04 -4.04 -29.14
CA ASP A 7 3.38 -3.35 -28.04
C ASP A 7 4.46 -2.57 -27.30
N SER A 8 4.48 -1.27 -27.54
CA SER A 8 5.30 -0.32 -26.81
C SER A 8 5.00 -0.46 -25.31
N HIS A 9 5.87 -1.12 -24.56
CA HIS A 9 5.90 -1.11 -23.09
C HIS A 9 6.35 0.26 -22.55
N ALA A 10 5.87 1.34 -23.16
CA ALA A 10 6.00 2.69 -22.65
C ALA A 10 4.73 2.97 -21.81
N ASP A 11 4.91 3.17 -20.51
CA ASP A 11 3.86 3.57 -19.57
C ASP A 11 2.83 2.50 -19.20
N GLN A 12 3.26 1.31 -18.77
CA GLN A 12 2.38 0.50 -17.92
C GLN A 12 2.14 1.31 -16.63
N PRO A 13 0.88 1.63 -16.26
CA PRO A 13 0.60 2.33 -15.01
C PRO A 13 1.23 1.53 -13.89
N GLN A 14 2.14 2.17 -13.13
CA GLN A 14 2.81 1.53 -12.01
C GLN A 14 1.73 0.87 -11.14
N ASP A 15 1.67 -0.46 -11.12
CA ASP A 15 0.70 -1.20 -10.31
C ASP A 15 1.05 -0.95 -8.84
N VAL A 16 0.46 0.11 -8.29
CA VAL A 16 0.68 0.60 -6.92
C VAL A 16 0.41 -0.53 -5.93
N ILE A 17 -0.53 -1.41 -6.27
CA ILE A 17 -0.89 -2.58 -5.50
C ILE A 17 0.25 -3.61 -5.49
N GLU A 18 0.88 -3.91 -6.64
CA GLU A 18 1.96 -4.89 -6.72
C GLU A 18 3.24 -4.39 -6.02
N SER A 19 3.49 -3.08 -6.05
CA SER A 19 4.61 -2.47 -5.30
C SER A 19 4.38 -2.38 -3.79
N ILE A 20 3.14 -2.21 -3.32
CA ILE A 20 2.83 -2.15 -1.87
C ILE A 20 2.67 -3.54 -1.24
N THR A 21 2.33 -4.57 -2.03
CA THR A 21 2.06 -5.93 -1.55
C THR A 21 3.22 -6.56 -0.77
N PRO A 22 4.49 -6.43 -1.19
CA PRO A 22 5.64 -6.91 -0.41
C PRO A 22 5.77 -6.23 0.95
N LEU A 23 5.30 -4.99 1.09
CA LEU A 23 5.33 -4.21 2.33
C LEU A 23 4.09 -4.41 3.19
N MET A 24 3.04 -5.07 2.68
CA MET A 24 1.76 -5.27 3.36
C MET A 24 1.89 -5.95 4.74
N PRO A 25 2.77 -6.95 4.94
CA PRO A 25 3.02 -7.53 6.26
C PRO A 25 3.59 -6.55 7.29
N VAL A 26 4.21 -5.46 6.84
CA VAL A 26 4.78 -4.41 7.71
C VAL A 26 3.80 -3.26 7.89
N VAL A 27 3.13 -2.85 6.81
CA VAL A 27 2.20 -1.71 6.86
C VAL A 27 1.02 -1.99 7.80
N LEU A 28 0.52 -3.24 7.84
CA LEU A 28 -0.61 -3.63 8.67
C LEU A 28 -0.30 -3.51 10.19
N PRO A 29 0.79 -4.10 10.71
CA PRO A 29 1.19 -3.90 12.10
C PRO A 29 1.51 -2.45 12.43
N VAL A 30 2.19 -1.71 11.56
CA VAL A 30 2.56 -0.31 11.81
C VAL A 30 1.31 0.58 11.87
N ALA A 31 0.43 0.48 10.87
CA ALA A 31 -0.83 1.22 10.87
C ALA A 31 -1.71 0.84 12.07
N GLY A 32 -1.85 -0.45 12.38
CA GLY A 32 -2.56 -0.92 13.56
C GLY A 32 -1.99 -0.37 14.86
N GLY A 33 -0.66 -0.36 15.00
CA GLY A 33 0.02 0.22 16.16
C GLY A 33 -0.22 1.72 16.32
N VAL A 34 -0.18 2.47 15.21
CA VAL A 34 -0.51 3.91 15.21
C VAL A 34 -1.97 4.14 15.61
N LEU A 35 -2.90 3.35 15.09
CA LEU A 35 -4.32 3.44 15.46
C LEU A 35 -4.52 3.12 16.95
N ILE A 36 -3.91 2.06 17.47
CA ILE A 36 -4.00 1.70 18.90
C ILE A 36 -3.38 2.79 19.76
N PHE A 37 -2.22 3.31 19.39
CA PHE A 37 -1.56 4.40 20.12
C PHE A 37 -2.43 5.65 20.17
N LEU A 38 -3.03 6.02 19.03
CA LEU A 38 -3.95 7.16 18.96
C LEU A 38 -5.17 6.92 19.85
N LEU A 39 -5.78 5.73 19.80
CA LEU A 39 -6.91 5.34 20.64
C LEU A 39 -6.55 5.36 22.14
N ALA A 40 -5.37 4.87 22.50
CA ALA A 40 -4.88 4.90 23.88
C ALA A 40 -4.61 6.34 24.34
N PHE A 41 -4.04 7.17 23.47
CA PHE A 41 -3.81 8.58 23.75
C PHE A 41 -5.13 9.30 24.05
N ILE A 42 -6.13 9.21 23.16
CA ILE A 42 -7.43 9.85 23.41
C ILE A 42 -8.11 9.32 24.67
N ALA A 43 -7.93 8.04 25.01
CA ALA A 43 -8.50 7.45 26.22
C ALA A 43 -7.93 8.07 27.51
N VAL A 44 -6.64 8.45 27.52
CA VAL A 44 -6.02 9.15 28.66
C VAL A 44 -6.56 10.57 28.83
N PHE A 45 -6.83 11.28 27.74
CA PHE A 45 -7.26 12.70 27.78
C PHE A 45 -8.78 12.91 27.87
N MET A 46 -9.58 11.87 27.68
CA MET A 46 -11.05 11.91 27.85
C MET A 46 -11.50 11.56 29.27
N ALA A 47 -10.58 11.18 30.15
CA ALA A 47 -10.83 10.96 31.58
C ALA A 47 -10.87 12.29 32.36
#